data_AF-A0A7V4G0T0-F1
#
_entry.id   AF-A0A7V4G0T0-F1
#
_cell.length_a   1.000
_cell.length_b   1.000
_cell.length_c   1.000
_cell.angle_alpha   90.00
_cell.angle_beta   90.00
_cell.angle_gamma   90.00
#
_symmetry.space_group_name_H-M   'P 1'
#
loop_
_entity.id
_entity.type
_entity.pdbx_description
1 polymer ?
#
loop_
_entity_poly.entity_id
_entity_poly.type
_entity_poly.pdbx_seq_one_letter_code
_entity_poly.pdbx_strand_id
1 'polypeptide(L)'
;MARSFSFDVLSDGSLVLTVGECCIQTAAKRAHREVTAALLEDRAVTATLEVLADMLERFLLGTDFSVLRADHPELAGGTPCRVRLHQCENGSV
;
A
#
# COMPACT_ATOMS: atom_id res chain seq x y z
N MET A 1 -9.71 -16.20 12.46
CA MET A 1 -8.35 -16.25 11.88
C MET A 1 -8.02 -14.87 11.34
N ALA A 2 -7.18 -14.11 12.04
CA ALA A 2 -6.65 -12.86 11.51
C ALA A 2 -5.67 -13.23 10.40
N ARG A 3 -6.07 -13.05 9.14
CA ARG A 3 -5.17 -13.27 8.01
C ARG A 3 -4.13 -12.18 8.05
N SER A 4 -2.87 -12.56 8.25
CA SER A 4 -1.72 -11.68 8.13
C SER A 4 -1.71 -11.08 6.74
N PHE A 5 -2.01 -9.78 6.65
CA PHE A 5 -1.83 -9.02 5.42
C PHE A 5 -0.45 -8.38 5.54
N SER A 6 0.57 -9.09 5.06
CA SER A 6 1.95 -8.61 5.09
C SER A 6 2.17 -7.73 3.87
N PHE A 7 2.37 -6.43 4.11
CA PHE A 7 3.10 -5.60 3.18
C PHE A 7 4.60 -5.74 3.48
N ASP A 8 5.43 -5.72 2.45
CA ASP A 8 6.88 -5.73 2.62
C ASP A 8 7.42 -4.34 2.28
N VAL A 9 8.32 -3.83 3.13
CA VAL A 9 9.08 -2.61 2.83
C VAL A 9 10.41 -3.03 2.23
N LEU A 10 10.70 -2.56 1.02
CA LEU A 10 11.95 -2.84 0.33
C LEU A 10 13.02 -1.82 0.71
N SER A 11 14.29 -2.19 0.56
CA SER A 11 15.45 -1.38 0.94
C SER A 11 15.59 -0.07 0.15
N ASP A 12 14.90 0.03 -0.99
CA ASP A 12 14.84 1.24 -1.82
C ASP A 12 13.68 2.18 -1.44
N GLY A 13 12.97 1.89 -0.35
CA GLY A 13 11.83 2.67 0.13
C GLY A 13 10.51 2.37 -0.58
N SER A 14 10.48 1.41 -1.51
CA SER A 14 9.25 0.96 -2.13
C SER A 14 8.47 -0.01 -1.24
N LEU A 15 7.15 -0.07 -1.46
CA LEU A 15 6.22 -0.88 -0.68
C LEU A 15 5.61 -1.98 -1.55
N VAL A 16 5.65 -3.23 -1.11
CA VAL A 16 4.97 -4.33 -1.78
C VAL A 16 3.69 -4.68 -1.04
N LEU A 17 2.56 -4.49 -1.70
CA LEU A 17 1.24 -4.90 -1.24
C LEU A 17 0.91 -6.28 -1.77
N THR A 18 0.43 -7.16 -0.90
CA THR A 18 -0.15 -8.44 -1.30
C THR A 18 -1.65 -8.27 -1.54
N VAL A 19 -2.08 -8.42 -2.79
CA VAL A 19 -3.48 -8.49 -3.18
C VAL A 19 -3.86 -9.97 -3.21
N GLY A 20 -4.94 -10.31 -2.54
CA GLY A 20 -5.41 -11.69 -2.45
C GLY A 20 -6.91 -11.71 -2.66
N GLU A 21 -7.65 -11.96 -1.60
CA GLU A 21 -9.11 -11.95 -1.66
C GLU A 21 -9.72 -10.54 -1.76
N CYS A 22 -8.99 -9.52 -1.28
CA CYS A 22 -9.43 -8.13 -1.35
C CYS A 22 -8.73 -7.42 -2.50
N CYS A 23 -9.38 -6.38 -3.04
CA CYS A 23 -8.79 -5.54 -4.09
C CYS A 23 -7.61 -4.70 -3.57
N ILE A 24 -6.82 -4.17 -4.51
CA ILE A 24 -5.66 -3.31 -4.24
C ILE A 24 -6.01 -2.11 -3.36
N GLN A 25 -7.18 -1.51 -3.54
CA GLN A 25 -7.62 -0.37 -2.73
C GLN A 25 -7.83 -0.77 -1.27
N THR A 26 -8.42 -1.93 -1.01
CA THR A 26 -8.60 -2.44 0.36
C THR A 26 -7.26 -2.82 0.98
N ALA A 27 -6.37 -3.44 0.20
CA ALA A 27 -5.02 -3.77 0.65
C ALA A 27 -4.25 -2.49 1.05
N ALA A 28 -4.25 -1.46 0.20
CA ALA A 28 -3.62 -0.17 0.48
C ALA A 28 -4.23 0.53 1.70
N LYS A 29 -5.56 0.55 1.86
CA LYS A 29 -6.23 1.13 3.05
C LYS A 29 -5.82 0.43 4.35
N ARG A 30 -5.61 -0.89 4.31
CA ARG A 30 -5.17 -1.65 5.48
C ARG A 30 -3.72 -1.38 5.80
N ALA A 31 -2.83 -1.46 4.80
CA ALA A 31 -1.42 -1.09 4.96
C ALA A 31 -1.28 0.32 5.54
N HIS A 32 -2.05 1.29 5.02
CA HIS A 32 -2.04 2.66 5.54
C HIS A 32 -2.41 2.71 7.03
N ARG A 33 -3.48 2.03 7.43
CA ARG A 33 -3.91 1.97 8.84
C ARG A 33 -2.85 1.33 9.74
N GLU A 34 -2.20 0.26 9.29
CA GLU A 34 -1.14 -0.41 10.05
C GLU A 34 0.10 0.48 10.20
N VAL A 35 0.53 1.15 9.12
CA VAL A 35 1.64 2.12 9.16
C VAL A 35 1.30 3.30 10.08
N THR A 36 0.09 3.87 9.98
CA THR A 36 -0.34 4.96 10.87
C THR A 36 -0.43 4.51 12.32
N ALA A 37 -0.92 3.30 12.60
CA ALA A 37 -0.96 2.76 13.95
C ALA A 37 0.46 2.60 14.52
N ALA A 38 1.40 2.05 13.74
CA ALA A 38 2.80 1.94 14.13
C ALA A 38 3.45 3.30 14.42
N LEU A 39 3.15 4.33 13.63
CA LEU A 39 3.59 5.72 13.88
C LEU A 39 3.02 6.31 15.18
N LEU A 40 1.84 5.88 15.61
CA LEU A 40 1.21 6.35 16.85
C LEU A 40 1.72 5.58 18.09
N GLU A 41 2.06 4.29 17.92
CA GLU A 41 2.54 3.43 19.00
C GLU A 41 4.03 3.63 19.31
N ASP A 42 4.83 4.02 18.32
CA ASP A 42 6.28 4.21 18.47
C ASP A 42 6.67 5.69 18.60
N ARG A 43 7.35 6.06 19.70
CA ARG A 43 7.90 7.43 19.89
C ARG A 43 9.22 7.65 19.13
N ALA A 44 9.81 6.61 18.55
CA ALA A 44 11.02 6.69 17.74
C ALA A 44 10.65 6.54 16.26
N VAL A 45 10.09 7.61 15.70
CA VAL A 45 9.73 7.71 14.28
C VAL A 45 10.93 7.39 13.40
N THR A 46 10.91 6.22 12.75
CA THR A 46 11.76 5.96 11.59
C THR A 46 11.15 6.71 10.41
N ALA A 47 11.84 7.72 9.87
CA ALA A 47 11.42 8.52 8.72
C ALA A 47 10.83 7.70 7.55
N THR A 48 11.24 6.43 7.42
CA THR A 48 10.66 5.45 6.50
C THR A 48 9.15 5.27 6.66
N LEU A 49 8.61 5.17 7.88
CA LEU A 49 7.17 4.96 8.11
C LEU A 49 6.35 6.19 7.70
N GLU A 50 6.86 7.40 7.92
CA GLU A 50 6.20 8.63 7.46
C GLU A 50 6.13 8.69 5.94
N VAL A 51 7.24 8.35 5.26
CA VAL A 51 7.28 8.26 3.79
C VAL A 51 6.30 7.22 3.27
N LEU A 52 6.20 6.06 3.92
CA LEU A 52 5.25 5.01 3.53
C LEU A 52 3.80 5.44 3.74
N ALA A 53 3.50 6.12 4.85
CA ALA A 53 2.16 6.65 5.11
C ALA A 53 1.74 7.67 4.04
N ASP A 54 2.60 8.63 3.74
CA ASP A 54 2.35 9.64 2.70
C ASP A 54 2.23 9.01 1.30
N MET A 55 3.07 8.03 0.95
CA MET A 55 2.95 7.28 -0.31
C MET A 55 1.59 6.57 -0.41
N LEU A 56 1.18 5.87 0.65
CA LEU A 56 -0.09 5.16 0.67
C LEU A 56 -1.28 6.13 0.62
N GLU A 57 -1.21 7.26 1.31
CA GLU A 57 -2.24 8.31 1.26
C GLU A 57 -2.38 8.87 -0.16
N ARG A 58 -1.27 9.21 -0.82
CA ARG A 58 -1.27 9.68 -2.21
C ARG A 58 -1.83 8.66 -3.18
N PHE A 59 -1.45 7.40 -3.05
CA PHE A 59 -2.01 6.33 -3.87
C PHE A 59 -3.53 6.20 -3.65
N LEU A 60 -4.00 6.30 -2.40
CA LEU A 60 -5.42 6.19 -2.08
C LEU A 60 -6.27 7.38 -2.57
N LEU A 61 -5.68 8.57 -2.63
CA LEU A 61 -6.37 9.80 -3.04
C LEU A 61 -6.24 10.10 -4.54
N GLY A 62 -5.10 9.76 -5.14
CA GLY A 62 -4.75 10.11 -6.52
C GLY A 62 -5.10 9.05 -7.56
N THR A 63 -5.31 7.79 -7.16
CA THR A 63 -5.56 6.70 -8.11
C THR A 63 -7.04 6.50 -8.39
N ASP A 64 -7.41 6.48 -9.67
CA ASP A 64 -8.70 5.95 -10.11
C ASP A 64 -8.65 4.41 -10.10
N PHE A 65 -9.09 3.82 -8.98
CA PHE A 65 -9.13 2.37 -8.81
C PHE A 65 -10.11 1.67 -9.76
N SER A 66 -11.07 2.37 -10.36
CA SER A 66 -11.99 1.76 -11.32
C SER A 66 -11.27 1.52 -12.64
N VAL A 67 -10.57 2.54 -13.14
CA VAL A 67 -9.75 2.43 -14.36
C VAL A 67 -8.60 1.43 -14.13
N LEU A 68 -7.87 1.56 -13.02
CA LEU A 68 -6.75 0.66 -12.72
C LEU A 68 -7.16 -0.83 -12.71
N ARG A 69 -8.34 -1.15 -12.18
CA ARG A 69 -8.86 -2.52 -12.15
C ARG A 69 -9.46 -2.98 -13.49
N ALA A 70 -9.87 -2.06 -14.36
CA ALA A 70 -10.28 -2.41 -15.71
C ALA A 70 -9.07 -2.82 -16.55
N ASP A 71 -7.95 -2.12 -16.40
CA ASP A 71 -6.70 -2.41 -17.10
C ASP A 71 -5.95 -3.61 -16.51
N HIS A 72 -6.06 -3.80 -15.19
CA HIS A 72 -5.45 -4.90 -14.44
C HIS A 72 -6.48 -5.63 -13.57
N PRO A 73 -7.29 -6.55 -14.14
CA PRO A 73 -8.35 -7.26 -13.43
C PRO A 73 -7.89 -8.01 -12.17
N GLU A 74 -6.64 -8.48 -12.12
CA GLU A 74 -6.04 -9.13 -10.95
C GLU A 74 -6.03 -8.23 -9.70
N LEU A 75 -6.04 -6.91 -9.88
CA LEU A 75 -6.08 -5.93 -8.78
C LEU A 75 -7.47 -5.79 -8.15
N ALA A 76 -8.51 -6.37 -8.77
CA ALA A 76 -9.84 -6.44 -8.19
C ALA A 76 -9.94 -7.45 -7.03
N GLY A 77 -8.91 -8.28 -6.83
CA GLY A 77 -8.92 -9.38 -5.87
C GLY A 77 -9.44 -10.68 -6.48
N GLY A 78 -9.38 -11.76 -5.71
CA GLY A 78 -9.74 -13.11 -6.14
C GLY A 78 -8.57 -13.88 -6.77
N THR A 79 -7.56 -13.18 -7.27
CA THR A 79 -6.28 -13.78 -7.72
C THR A 79 -5.14 -13.23 -6.86
N PRO A 80 -4.35 -14.08 -6.20
CA PRO A 80 -3.17 -13.64 -5.47
C PRO A 80 -2.15 -12.95 -6.41
N CYS A 81 -1.85 -11.69 -6.15
CA CYS A 81 -0.78 -10.97 -6.84
C CYS A 81 -0.05 -10.01 -5.88
N ARG A 82 1.16 -9.61 -6.28
CA ARG A 82 1.98 -8.66 -5.52
C ARG A 82 2.10 -7.38 -6.34
N VAL A 83 1.87 -6.25 -5.68
CA VAL A 83 1.90 -4.93 -6.29
C VAL A 83 2.96 -4.11 -5.60
N ARG A 84 3.90 -3.56 -6.36
CA ARG A 84 4.94 -2.68 -5.82
C ARG A 84 4.56 -1.23 -6.06
N LEU A 85 4.36 -0.48 -4.99
CA LEU A 85 4.22 0.96 -5.01
C LEU A 85 5.60 1.60 -4.83
N HIS A 86 5.91 2.58 -5.66
CA HIS A 86 7.14 3.34 -5.56
C HIS A 86 6.82 4.80 -5.86
N GLN A 87 7.52 5.72 -5.20
CA GLN A 87 7.34 7.13 -5.48
C GLN A 87 8.13 7.48 -6.74
N CYS A 88 7.45 8.08 -7.71
CA CYS A 88 8.07 8.66 -8.90
C CYS A 88 8.78 9.98 -8.55
N GLU A 89 9.73 10.42 -9.39
CA GLU A 89 10.47 11.68 -9.18
C GLU A 89 9.56 12.92 -9.09
N ASN A 90 8.37 12.85 -9.70
CA ASN A 90 7.36 13.91 -9.64
C ASN A 90 6.48 13.85 -8.36
N GLY A 91 6.78 12.97 -7.41
CA GLY A 91 6.03 12.78 -6.17
C GLY A 91 4.74 11.97 -6.31
N SER A 92 4.45 11.44 -7.51
CA SER A 92 3.33 10.51 -7.77
C SER A 92 3.68 9.10 -7.29
N VAL A 93 2.68 8.22 -7.25
CA VAL A 93 2.83 6.80 -6.89
C VAL A 93 2.35 5.91 -8.02
#